data_AF-A0AB73M4D9-F1
#
_entry.id   AF-A0AB73M4D9-F1
#
_cell.length_a   1.000
_cell.length_b   1.000
_cell.length_c   1.000
_cell.angle_alpha   90.00
_cell.angle_beta   90.00
_cell.angle_gamma   90.00
#
_symmetry.space_group_name_H-M   'P 1'
#
loop_
_entity.id
_entity.type
_entity.pdbx_description
1 polymer ?
#
loop_
_entity_poly.entity_id
_entity_poly.type
_entity_poly.pdbx_seq_one_letter_code
_entity_poly.pdbx_strand_id
1 'polypeptide(L)'
;MSRILKIGSRKSALAKLQTYLVLDALRKKFPDIRVELRFREASGDLDLQTPLWKMGTKGVFTRDLTEELLEKKTDLIIHSWKDLDLEGRPDTTIVGVLDRADSRDVLLWKKSSLSKYSPSELKIQTSSPRREYNLRKFLHTLLPCRYKNSSLVFLPVRGNIQTRIRKWKDSDSDGLVLAKAALDRLLSEDFLNSNELEYQEIRKFLREVLEESIFQVFPLSLNPSAPAQGAIAAEVRTDDEWVLGLVRALSKSEVVSAVEEERNVLKRFGGGCHQKIGVSILRKSYGKIFYQRGLTDSGEILEIEKQFSDVFFPPVESVAKAYPVPGEAIRQKRIPLDSSQGFVLSRDGKKDEVVLPEKLILKDWLVTRGNAFPNLDPSLEHKGLVWTSGLKTWYQLAERDIWVHGSLDALGEEELPQRSIFGNSLDFVKCTHVGSTEIASGLARVLTYRTQPTEDHPDLSEKTHFFWMSASQFDKALSLFPEIRDRFHSCGPGITSSHIRKVLGESANLSIFIHYESWLESLGLREFKGKELGNQTKKNSP
;
A
#
# COMPACT_ATOMS: atom_id res chain seq x y z
N MET A 1 -38.39 -1.27 -27.90
CA MET A 1 -37.18 -2.13 -27.80
C MET A 1 -36.29 -1.55 -26.70
N SER A 2 -35.70 -2.36 -25.82
CA SER A 2 -34.75 -1.85 -24.82
C SER A 2 -33.49 -1.31 -25.52
N ARG A 3 -33.03 -0.13 -25.10
CA ARG A 3 -31.82 0.52 -25.63
C ARG A 3 -30.60 -0.39 -25.40
N ILE A 4 -29.82 -0.64 -26.44
CA ILE A 4 -28.54 -1.37 -26.32
C ILE A 4 -27.47 -0.36 -25.89
N LEU A 5 -26.76 -0.66 -24.80
CA LEU A 5 -25.62 0.13 -24.33
C LEU A 5 -24.35 -0.28 -25.09
N LYS A 6 -23.73 0.66 -25.81
CA LYS A 6 -22.45 0.41 -26.50
C LYS A 6 -21.27 0.83 -25.63
N ILE A 7 -20.44 -0.11 -25.20
CA ILE A 7 -19.28 0.17 -24.34
C ILE A 7 -17.99 0.08 -25.16
N GLY A 8 -17.25 1.19 -25.21
CA GLY A 8 -15.93 1.30 -25.83
C GLY A 8 -14.79 1.03 -24.85
N SER A 9 -13.68 0.49 -25.33
CA SER A 9 -12.42 0.43 -24.60
C SER A 9 -11.22 0.17 -25.52
N ARG A 10 -10.01 0.26 -24.99
CA ARG A 10 -8.79 -0.15 -25.70
C ARG A 10 -8.77 -1.67 -25.91
N LYS A 11 -8.13 -2.11 -26.99
CA LYS A 11 -7.99 -3.53 -27.37
C LYS A 11 -7.02 -4.31 -26.49
N SER A 12 -6.18 -3.65 -25.70
CA SER A 12 -5.23 -4.35 -24.81
C SER A 12 -5.96 -5.27 -23.81
N ALA A 13 -5.37 -6.42 -23.49
CA ALA A 13 -5.98 -7.43 -22.61
C ALA A 13 -6.43 -6.85 -21.25
N LEU A 14 -5.64 -5.94 -20.65
CA LEU A 14 -6.00 -5.30 -19.39
C LEU A 14 -7.20 -4.35 -19.54
N ALA A 15 -7.30 -3.61 -20.64
CA ALA A 15 -8.43 -2.70 -20.88
C ALA A 15 -9.73 -3.46 -21.16
N LYS A 16 -9.67 -4.54 -21.95
CA LYS A 16 -10.79 -5.49 -22.10
C LYS A 16 -11.23 -6.05 -20.75
N LEU A 17 -10.28 -6.51 -19.93
CA LEU A 17 -10.55 -7.06 -18.60
C LEU A 17 -11.26 -6.03 -17.70
N GLN A 18 -10.77 -4.78 -17.68
CA GLN A 18 -11.43 -3.70 -16.93
C GLN A 18 -12.87 -3.46 -17.42
N THR A 19 -13.09 -3.57 -18.72
CA THR A 19 -14.44 -3.47 -19.32
C THR A 19 -15.33 -4.63 -18.88
N TYR A 20 -14.79 -5.85 -18.82
CA TYR A 20 -15.52 -7.02 -18.32
C TYR A 20 -15.87 -6.92 -16.83
N LEU A 21 -15.00 -6.32 -16.00
CA LEU A 21 -15.32 -6.03 -14.60
C LEU A 21 -16.51 -5.06 -14.48
N VAL A 22 -16.52 -4.00 -15.28
CA VAL A 22 -17.63 -3.02 -15.29
C VAL A 22 -18.90 -3.67 -15.84
N LEU A 23 -18.80 -4.48 -16.88
CA LEU A 23 -19.93 -5.20 -17.45
C LEU A 23 -20.56 -6.19 -16.45
N ASP A 24 -19.73 -6.90 -15.68
CA ASP A 24 -20.21 -7.80 -14.62
C ASP A 24 -21.00 -7.02 -13.56
N ALA A 25 -20.44 -5.90 -13.09
CA ALA A 25 -21.13 -5.02 -12.13
C ALA A 25 -22.44 -4.44 -12.70
N LEU A 26 -22.44 -4.02 -13.97
CA LEU A 26 -23.66 -3.56 -14.66
C LEU A 26 -24.72 -4.65 -14.71
N ARG A 27 -24.38 -5.87 -15.13
CA ARG A 27 -25.34 -6.99 -15.25
C ARG A 27 -25.88 -7.44 -13.90
N LYS A 28 -25.06 -7.40 -12.84
CA LYS A 28 -25.52 -7.67 -11.47
C LYS A 28 -26.57 -6.66 -11.00
N LYS A 29 -26.42 -5.38 -11.37
CA LYS A 29 -27.33 -4.32 -10.96
C LYS A 29 -28.53 -4.12 -11.90
N PHE A 30 -28.35 -4.40 -13.19
CA PHE A 30 -29.32 -4.24 -14.26
C PHE A 30 -29.37 -5.52 -15.12
N PRO A 31 -30.05 -6.58 -14.67
CA PRO A 31 -30.00 -7.90 -15.31
C PRO A 31 -30.43 -7.93 -16.78
N ASP A 32 -31.40 -7.09 -17.15
CA ASP A 32 -31.98 -7.04 -18.50
C ASP A 32 -31.20 -6.12 -19.48
N ILE A 33 -30.07 -5.54 -19.04
CA ILE A 33 -29.30 -4.62 -19.88
C ILE A 33 -28.68 -5.34 -21.06
N ARG A 34 -28.96 -4.84 -22.27
CA ARG A 34 -28.32 -5.31 -23.51
C ARG A 34 -27.08 -4.49 -23.76
N VAL A 35 -25.96 -5.16 -24.02
CA VAL A 35 -24.65 -4.51 -24.17
C VAL A 35 -23.95 -4.99 -25.44
N GLU A 36 -23.35 -4.04 -26.17
CA GLU A 36 -22.44 -4.27 -27.29
C GLU A 36 -21.05 -3.74 -26.89
N LEU A 37 -20.00 -4.56 -27.04
CA LEU A 37 -18.62 -4.15 -26.72
C LEU A 37 -17.86 -3.77 -27.99
N ARG A 38 -17.12 -2.66 -27.92
CA ARG A 38 -16.26 -2.17 -29.02
C ARG A 38 -14.85 -1.95 -28.52
N PHE A 39 -13.90 -2.69 -29.10
CA PHE A 39 -12.48 -2.61 -28.72
C PHE A 39 -11.64 -2.07 -29.88
N ARG A 40 -10.80 -1.06 -29.60
CA ARG A 40 -9.95 -0.41 -30.62
C ARG A 40 -8.51 -0.22 -30.17
N GLU A 41 -7.58 -0.19 -31.12
CA GLU A 41 -6.19 0.23 -30.89
C GLU A 41 -6.12 1.76 -30.82
N ALA A 42 -5.55 2.29 -29.73
CA ALA A 42 -5.34 3.74 -29.60
C ALA A 42 -4.04 4.14 -30.31
N SER A 43 -3.97 5.37 -30.82
CA SER A 43 -2.76 5.88 -31.51
C SER A 43 -1.48 5.75 -30.65
N GLY A 44 -1.57 5.96 -29.34
CA GLY A 44 -0.45 5.78 -28.40
C GLY A 44 0.04 4.33 -28.22
N ASP A 45 -0.72 3.33 -28.68
CA ASP A 45 -0.32 1.92 -28.66
C ASP A 45 0.58 1.54 -29.86
N LEU A 46 0.62 2.37 -30.91
CA LEU A 46 1.38 2.14 -32.14
C LEU A 46 2.82 2.68 -32.07
N ASP A 47 3.06 3.78 -31.36
CA ASP A 47 4.42 4.33 -31.17
C ASP A 47 5.06 3.81 -29.87
N LEU A 48 5.92 2.81 -30.04
CA LEU A 48 6.69 2.20 -28.94
C LEU A 48 8.07 2.83 -28.71
N GLN A 49 8.48 3.81 -29.53
CA GLN A 49 9.84 4.36 -29.55
C GLN A 49 9.93 5.70 -28.81
N THR A 50 8.94 6.58 -28.97
CA THR A 50 8.99 7.93 -28.39
C THR A 50 8.67 7.92 -26.90
N PRO A 51 9.53 8.44 -25.99
CA PRO A 51 9.25 8.63 -24.55
C PRO A 51 7.85 9.25 -24.28
N LEU A 52 7.06 8.71 -23.33
CA LEU A 52 5.65 9.10 -23.11
C LEU A 52 5.53 10.60 -22.80
N TRP A 53 6.52 11.12 -22.09
CA TRP A 53 6.69 12.52 -21.76
C TRP A 53 7.19 13.40 -22.93
N LYS A 54 7.74 12.79 -24.00
CA LYS A 54 8.16 13.48 -25.24
C LYS A 54 7.08 13.48 -26.32
N MET A 55 5.98 12.72 -26.18
CA MET A 55 4.96 12.56 -27.21
C MET A 55 4.07 13.81 -27.45
N GLY A 56 4.36 14.95 -26.82
CA GLY A 56 3.89 16.29 -27.20
C GLY A 56 2.38 16.58 -27.13
N THR A 57 1.54 15.56 -27.04
CA THR A 57 0.08 15.66 -27.08
C THR A 57 -0.51 15.13 -25.77
N LYS A 58 -1.26 15.98 -25.05
CA LYS A 58 -2.07 15.54 -23.89
C LYS A 58 -3.14 14.56 -24.41
N GLY A 59 -3.40 13.46 -23.71
CA GLY A 59 -4.45 12.49 -24.08
C GLY A 59 -4.13 11.48 -25.20
N VAL A 60 -2.86 11.13 -25.46
CA VAL A 60 -2.44 10.20 -26.56
C VAL A 60 -3.21 8.86 -26.59
N PHE A 61 -3.72 8.38 -25.45
CA PHE A 61 -4.46 7.12 -25.36
C PHE A 61 -5.99 7.27 -25.32
N THR A 62 -6.50 8.48 -25.15
CA THR A 62 -7.91 8.72 -24.81
C THR A 62 -8.64 9.51 -25.87
N ARG A 63 -7.95 10.38 -26.62
CA ARG A 63 -8.57 11.27 -27.60
C ARG A 63 -9.40 10.53 -28.65
N ASP A 64 -8.83 9.50 -29.28
CA ASP A 64 -9.50 8.73 -30.33
C ASP A 64 -10.79 8.08 -29.82
N LEU A 65 -10.77 7.64 -28.56
CA LEU A 65 -11.91 7.04 -27.89
C LEU A 65 -12.97 8.10 -27.56
N THR A 66 -12.57 9.21 -26.97
CA THR A 66 -13.48 10.32 -26.68
C THR A 66 -14.18 10.83 -27.96
N GLU A 67 -13.48 10.91 -29.09
CA GLU A 67 -14.10 11.28 -30.38
C GLU A 67 -15.20 10.29 -30.80
N GLU A 68 -15.00 8.97 -30.62
CA GLU A 68 -16.07 7.97 -30.87
C GLU A 68 -17.29 8.12 -29.95
N LEU A 69 -17.06 8.51 -28.69
CA LEU A 69 -18.13 8.79 -27.75
C LEU A 69 -18.96 9.99 -28.20
N LEU A 70 -18.32 11.06 -28.66
CA LEU A 70 -18.97 12.26 -29.17
C LEU A 70 -19.70 12.02 -30.50
N GLU A 71 -19.12 11.19 -31.38
CA GLU A 71 -19.74 10.73 -32.63
C GLU A 71 -20.86 9.68 -32.40
N LYS A 72 -21.20 9.36 -31.14
CA LYS A 72 -22.24 8.39 -30.76
C LYS A 72 -22.00 6.97 -31.31
N LYS A 73 -20.74 6.63 -31.61
CA LYS A 73 -20.32 5.26 -31.97
C LYS A 73 -20.31 4.35 -30.74
N THR A 74 -20.04 4.92 -29.57
CA THR A 74 -20.15 4.29 -28.25
C THR A 74 -21.03 5.18 -27.36
N ASP A 75 -21.59 4.61 -26.30
CA ASP A 75 -22.38 5.32 -25.28
C ASP A 75 -21.56 5.62 -24.02
N LEU A 76 -20.54 4.80 -23.77
CA LEU A 76 -19.69 4.82 -22.59
C LEU A 76 -18.29 4.31 -22.98
N ILE A 77 -17.23 4.85 -22.39
CA ILE A 77 -15.87 4.32 -22.54
C ILE A 77 -15.24 4.00 -21.20
N ILE A 78 -14.61 2.83 -21.08
CA ILE A 78 -13.94 2.37 -19.87
C ILE A 78 -12.43 2.63 -19.93
N HIS A 79 -11.92 3.30 -18.90
CA HIS A 79 -10.51 3.67 -18.79
C HIS A 79 -9.91 3.24 -17.45
N SER A 80 -8.60 3.00 -17.47
CA SER A 80 -7.79 3.20 -16.26
C SER A 80 -7.77 4.69 -15.94
N TRP A 81 -8.26 5.08 -14.77
CA TRP A 81 -8.51 6.50 -14.48
C TRP A 81 -7.22 7.34 -14.44
N LYS A 82 -6.09 6.73 -14.07
CA LYS A 82 -4.78 7.40 -14.11
C LYS A 82 -4.32 7.84 -15.52
N ASP A 83 -4.91 7.25 -16.57
CA ASP A 83 -4.55 7.55 -17.97
C ASP A 83 -5.41 8.70 -18.53
N LEU A 84 -6.45 9.13 -17.81
CA LEU A 84 -7.32 10.25 -18.21
C LEU A 84 -6.69 11.60 -17.89
N ASP A 85 -6.81 12.53 -18.83
CA ASP A 85 -6.35 13.92 -18.70
C ASP A 85 -6.95 14.59 -17.45
N LEU A 86 -6.15 15.42 -16.78
CA LEU A 86 -6.58 16.14 -15.57
C LEU A 86 -7.53 17.31 -15.88
N GLU A 87 -7.38 17.89 -17.06
CA GLU A 87 -8.30 18.85 -17.64
C GLU A 87 -9.43 18.02 -18.25
N GLY A 88 -10.55 17.88 -17.53
CA GLY A 88 -11.76 17.24 -18.08
C GLY A 88 -12.25 17.97 -19.34
N ARG A 89 -13.24 17.39 -20.02
CA ARG A 89 -13.83 17.98 -21.23
C ARG A 89 -15.25 18.45 -20.92
N PRO A 90 -15.73 19.55 -21.52
CA PRO A 90 -17.08 20.05 -21.23
C PRO A 90 -18.18 19.07 -21.67
N ASP A 91 -17.95 18.38 -22.80
CA ASP A 91 -18.96 17.51 -23.43
C ASP A 91 -18.99 16.09 -22.86
N THR A 92 -18.03 15.74 -21.98
CA THR A 92 -17.96 14.43 -21.34
C THR A 92 -17.82 14.53 -19.83
N THR A 93 -18.44 13.59 -19.14
CA THR A 93 -18.36 13.42 -17.70
C THR A 93 -17.61 12.13 -17.39
N ILE A 94 -16.65 12.21 -16.47
CA ILE A 94 -15.88 11.06 -15.99
C ILE A 94 -16.47 10.60 -14.66
N VAL A 95 -16.82 9.32 -14.56
CA VAL A 95 -17.43 8.72 -13.37
C VAL A 95 -16.60 7.52 -12.92
N GLY A 96 -16.20 7.45 -11.66
CA GLY A 96 -15.58 6.24 -11.10
C GLY A 96 -16.62 5.14 -10.93
N VAL A 97 -16.36 3.91 -11.39
CA VAL A 97 -17.41 2.88 -11.53
C VAL A 97 -17.19 1.61 -10.72
N LEU A 98 -16.07 1.45 -10.02
CA LEU A 98 -15.76 0.25 -9.24
C LEU A 98 -14.94 0.60 -8.00
N ASP A 99 -14.85 -0.34 -7.06
CA ASP A 99 -13.89 -0.26 -5.96
C ASP A 99 -12.45 -0.10 -6.49
N ARG A 100 -11.62 0.60 -5.72
CA ARG A 100 -10.23 0.85 -6.09
C ARG A 100 -9.39 -0.39 -5.79
N ALA A 101 -8.71 -0.92 -6.81
CA ALA A 101 -7.69 -1.95 -6.60
C ALA A 101 -6.45 -1.35 -5.92
N ASP A 102 -5.58 -2.21 -5.37
CA ASP A 102 -4.36 -1.79 -4.68
C ASP A 102 -3.52 -0.82 -5.54
N SER A 103 -3.41 0.42 -5.08
CA SER A 103 -2.77 1.51 -5.83
C SER A 103 -1.24 1.45 -5.77
N ARG A 104 -0.66 0.59 -4.93
CA ARG A 104 0.80 0.49 -4.74
C ARG A 104 1.51 0.05 -6.01
N ASP A 105 2.78 0.43 -6.10
CA ASP A 105 3.68 -0.13 -7.10
C ASP A 105 4.36 -1.40 -6.54
N VAL A 106 4.65 -2.33 -7.44
CA VAL A 106 5.44 -3.53 -7.18
C VAL A 106 6.71 -3.48 -8.01
N LEU A 107 7.84 -3.84 -7.40
CA LEU A 107 9.10 -4.10 -8.10
C LEU A 107 9.33 -5.61 -8.12
N LEU A 108 9.40 -6.17 -9.32
CA LEU A 108 9.82 -7.54 -9.56
C LEU A 108 11.34 -7.56 -9.75
N TRP A 109 11.98 -8.58 -9.20
CA TRP A 109 13.42 -8.85 -9.29
C TRP A 109 13.62 -10.25 -9.84
N LYS A 110 14.64 -10.44 -10.68
CA LYS A 110 15.03 -11.79 -11.10
C LYS A 110 15.74 -12.48 -9.94
N LYS A 111 15.37 -13.72 -9.62
CA LYS A 111 16.09 -14.52 -8.61
C LYS A 111 17.59 -14.62 -8.95
N SER A 112 17.93 -14.78 -10.22
CA SER A 112 19.30 -14.82 -10.72
C SER A 112 20.08 -13.51 -10.56
N SER A 113 19.41 -12.36 -10.49
CA SER A 113 20.06 -11.08 -10.22
C SER A 113 20.41 -10.92 -8.74
N LEU A 114 19.56 -11.47 -7.86
CA LEU A 114 19.72 -11.37 -6.41
C LEU A 114 20.67 -12.42 -5.83
N SER A 115 21.04 -13.47 -6.57
CA SER A 115 22.07 -14.41 -6.11
C SER A 115 23.48 -13.79 -6.05
N LYS A 116 23.69 -12.62 -6.67
CA LYS A 116 24.97 -11.90 -6.65
C LYS A 116 25.15 -11.18 -5.31
N TYR A 117 26.30 -11.37 -4.66
CA TYR A 117 26.66 -10.64 -3.45
C TYR A 117 27.25 -9.28 -3.81
N SER A 118 26.67 -8.18 -3.31
CA SER A 118 27.16 -6.81 -3.50
C SER A 118 27.48 -6.42 -4.95
N PRO A 119 26.51 -6.50 -5.89
CA PRO A 119 26.73 -6.02 -7.25
C PRO A 119 27.04 -4.52 -7.27
N SER A 120 27.88 -4.07 -8.22
CA SER A 120 28.19 -2.64 -8.37
C SER A 120 26.98 -1.81 -8.78
N GLU A 121 26.09 -2.40 -9.58
CA GLU A 121 24.89 -1.76 -10.12
C GLU A 121 23.67 -2.67 -9.99
N LEU A 122 22.50 -2.05 -9.83
CA LEU A 122 21.19 -2.69 -9.98
C LEU A 122 20.41 -1.95 -11.08
N LYS A 123 20.11 -2.66 -12.16
CA LYS A 123 19.42 -2.14 -13.35
C LYS A 123 17.92 -2.37 -13.24
N ILE A 124 17.13 -1.30 -13.16
CA ILE A 124 15.68 -1.35 -12.92
C ILE A 124 14.93 -0.73 -14.11
N GLN A 125 13.98 -1.48 -14.67
CA GLN A 125 13.15 -1.01 -15.77
C GLN A 125 11.92 -0.23 -15.29
N THR A 126 11.79 1.01 -15.74
CA THR A 126 10.61 1.86 -15.60
C THR A 126 10.69 3.04 -16.57
N SER A 127 9.56 3.46 -17.14
CA SER A 127 9.46 4.72 -17.90
C SER A 127 8.70 5.82 -17.15
N SER A 128 8.45 5.64 -15.85
CA SER A 128 7.77 6.64 -15.02
C SER A 128 8.80 7.48 -14.25
N PRO A 129 8.88 8.79 -14.51
CA PRO A 129 9.76 9.70 -13.76
C PRO A 129 9.46 9.73 -12.26
N ARG A 130 8.18 9.63 -11.86
CA ARG A 130 7.77 9.48 -10.46
C ARG A 130 8.42 8.28 -9.78
N ARG A 131 8.31 7.10 -10.40
CA ARG A 131 8.87 5.85 -9.85
C ARG A 131 10.38 5.96 -9.71
N GLU A 132 11.05 6.42 -10.77
CA GLU A 132 12.50 6.59 -10.75
C GLU A 132 12.93 7.55 -9.63
N TYR A 133 12.32 8.73 -9.55
CA TYR A 133 12.68 9.73 -8.55
C TYR A 133 12.49 9.21 -7.11
N ASN A 134 11.34 8.62 -6.81
CA ASN A 134 11.06 8.11 -5.46
C ASN A 134 11.96 6.92 -5.12
N LEU A 135 12.12 5.95 -6.02
CA LEU A 135 12.94 4.75 -5.77
C LEU A 135 14.41 5.11 -5.53
N ARG A 136 14.96 6.09 -6.26
CA ARG A 136 16.33 6.58 -6.03
C ARG A 136 16.56 7.05 -4.59
N LYS A 137 15.53 7.57 -3.91
CA LYS A 137 15.66 8.11 -2.55
C LYS A 137 15.68 7.03 -1.47
N PHE A 138 14.82 6.02 -1.57
CA PHE A 138 14.61 5.08 -0.47
C PHE A 138 15.04 3.65 -0.75
N LEU A 139 15.16 3.21 -2.01
CA LEU A 139 15.27 1.77 -2.31
C LEU A 139 16.50 1.13 -1.67
N HIS A 140 17.66 1.81 -1.66
CA HIS A 140 18.88 1.33 -0.99
C HIS A 140 18.70 1.01 0.50
N THR A 141 17.77 1.70 1.17
CA THR A 141 17.50 1.51 2.61
C THR A 141 16.55 0.34 2.89
N LEU A 142 15.78 -0.08 1.88
CA LEU A 142 14.82 -1.20 1.99
C LEU A 142 15.36 -2.52 1.45
N LEU A 143 16.44 -2.49 0.68
CA LEU A 143 17.11 -3.68 0.19
C LEU A 143 17.99 -4.28 1.31
N PRO A 144 18.16 -5.62 1.34
CA PRO A 144 19.14 -6.26 2.21
C PRO A 144 20.50 -5.57 2.15
N CYS A 145 21.20 -5.51 3.28
CA CYS A 145 22.42 -4.72 3.44
C CYS A 145 23.50 -5.09 2.42
N ARG A 146 23.52 -6.32 1.92
CA ARG A 146 24.40 -6.75 0.82
C ARG A 146 24.21 -5.96 -0.50
N TYR A 147 23.11 -5.25 -0.70
CA TYR A 147 22.87 -4.42 -1.89
C TYR A 147 22.94 -2.91 -1.61
N LYS A 148 23.20 -2.50 -0.37
CA LYS A 148 23.11 -1.10 0.06
C LYS A 148 24.04 -0.17 -0.74
N ASN A 149 25.20 -0.69 -1.15
CA ASN A 149 26.23 0.06 -1.90
C ASN A 149 26.08 -0.06 -3.43
N SER A 150 25.06 -0.78 -3.94
CA SER A 150 24.86 -0.98 -5.37
C SER A 150 24.21 0.24 -6.02
N SER A 151 24.84 0.86 -7.01
CA SER A 151 24.26 2.02 -7.71
C SER A 151 22.96 1.68 -8.45
N LEU A 152 21.93 2.52 -8.34
CA LEU A 152 20.66 2.29 -9.04
C LEU A 152 20.66 2.91 -10.44
N VAL A 153 20.56 2.06 -11.45
CA VAL A 153 20.49 2.43 -12.87
C VAL A 153 19.07 2.19 -13.37
N PHE A 154 18.39 3.23 -13.87
CA PHE A 154 17.02 3.11 -14.36
C PHE A 154 16.99 3.10 -15.90
N LEU A 155 16.32 2.10 -16.47
CA LEU A 155 16.22 1.87 -17.91
C LEU A 155 14.77 2.01 -18.37
N PRO A 156 14.51 2.66 -19.52
CA PRO A 156 13.14 2.82 -20.01
C PRO A 156 12.57 1.48 -20.49
N VAL A 157 11.26 1.28 -20.29
CA VAL A 157 10.53 0.13 -20.84
C VAL A 157 9.12 0.52 -21.28
N ARG A 158 8.73 0.06 -22.48
CA ARG A 158 7.47 0.39 -23.15
C ARG A 158 6.73 -0.84 -23.65
N GLY A 159 5.42 -0.67 -23.81
CA GLY A 159 4.46 -1.70 -24.21
C GLY A 159 3.38 -1.91 -23.15
N ASN A 160 2.47 -2.84 -23.42
CA ASN A 160 1.55 -3.37 -22.41
C ASN A 160 2.31 -4.19 -21.34
N ILE A 161 1.60 -4.68 -20.32
CA ILE A 161 2.22 -5.38 -19.18
C ILE A 161 3.02 -6.60 -19.65
N GLN A 162 2.45 -7.43 -20.52
CA GLN A 162 3.07 -8.65 -21.01
C GLN A 162 4.34 -8.34 -21.83
N THR A 163 4.29 -7.32 -22.70
CA THR A 163 5.45 -6.89 -23.47
C THR A 163 6.56 -6.36 -22.57
N ARG A 164 6.23 -5.59 -21.52
CA ARG A 164 7.24 -5.10 -20.55
C ARG A 164 7.89 -6.24 -19.79
N ILE A 165 7.11 -7.24 -19.36
CA ILE A 165 7.62 -8.40 -18.66
C ILE A 165 8.53 -9.24 -19.55
N ARG A 166 8.17 -9.47 -20.82
CA ARG A 166 9.05 -10.15 -21.79
C ARG A 166 10.37 -9.40 -21.99
N LYS A 167 10.30 -8.09 -22.29
CA LYS A 167 11.48 -7.24 -22.44
C LYS A 167 12.38 -7.26 -21.21
N TRP A 168 11.80 -7.26 -20.02
CA TRP A 168 12.56 -7.39 -18.77
C TRP A 168 13.22 -8.77 -18.67
N LYS A 169 12.46 -9.85 -18.85
CA LYS A 169 12.94 -11.25 -18.81
C LYS A 169 14.14 -11.45 -19.75
N ASP A 170 14.04 -10.94 -20.97
CA ASP A 170 15.02 -11.14 -22.04
C ASP A 170 16.21 -10.17 -21.99
N SER A 171 16.20 -9.19 -21.07
CA SER A 171 17.26 -8.19 -20.93
C SER A 171 18.20 -8.45 -19.75
N ASP A 172 19.33 -7.74 -19.69
CA ASP A 172 20.24 -7.72 -18.54
C ASP A 172 19.75 -6.85 -17.37
N SER A 173 18.46 -6.48 -17.35
CA SER A 173 17.89 -5.71 -16.25
C SER A 173 17.54 -6.60 -15.07
N ASP A 174 17.88 -6.16 -13.86
CA ASP A 174 17.66 -6.90 -12.61
C ASP A 174 16.22 -6.81 -12.12
N GLY A 175 15.55 -5.69 -12.35
CA GLY A 175 14.18 -5.49 -11.88
C GLY A 175 13.26 -4.73 -12.84
N LEU A 176 11.95 -4.83 -12.58
CA LEU A 176 10.88 -4.18 -13.35
C LEU A 176 9.80 -3.63 -12.41
N VAL A 177 9.48 -2.33 -12.53
CA VAL A 177 8.44 -1.69 -11.71
C VAL A 177 7.10 -1.66 -12.44
N LEU A 178 6.06 -2.21 -11.83
CA LEU A 178 4.70 -2.26 -12.34
C LEU A 178 3.69 -1.72 -11.31
N ALA A 179 2.47 -1.42 -11.78
CA ALA A 179 1.37 -1.13 -10.86
C ALA A 179 0.82 -2.46 -10.37
N LYS A 180 0.69 -2.65 -9.05
CA LYS A 180 0.24 -3.93 -8.49
C LYS A 180 -1.16 -4.31 -9.00
N ALA A 181 -2.09 -3.35 -9.03
CA ALA A 181 -3.43 -3.53 -9.60
C ALA A 181 -3.45 -4.10 -11.04
N ALA A 182 -2.41 -3.88 -11.85
CA ALA A 182 -2.36 -4.43 -13.19
C ALA A 182 -2.05 -5.94 -13.18
N LEU A 183 -1.13 -6.37 -12.31
CA LEU A 183 -0.81 -7.79 -12.13
C LEU A 183 -1.98 -8.52 -11.45
N ASP A 184 -2.52 -7.94 -10.38
CA ASP A 184 -3.65 -8.53 -9.65
C ASP A 184 -4.84 -8.83 -10.58
N ARG A 185 -5.16 -7.88 -11.47
CA ARG A 185 -6.22 -8.05 -12.46
C ARG A 185 -5.92 -9.17 -13.45
N LEU A 186 -4.73 -9.15 -14.08
CA LEU A 186 -4.38 -10.13 -15.11
C LEU A 186 -4.22 -11.54 -14.55
N LEU A 187 -3.89 -11.69 -13.27
CA LEU A 187 -3.79 -12.97 -12.57
C LEU A 187 -5.12 -13.46 -11.98
N SER A 188 -6.12 -12.58 -11.89
CA SER A 188 -7.44 -12.91 -11.37
C SER A 188 -8.21 -13.83 -12.32
N GLU A 189 -9.08 -14.64 -11.75
CA GLU A 189 -10.09 -15.43 -12.45
C GLU A 189 -11.51 -14.86 -12.21
N ASP A 190 -11.61 -13.83 -11.36
CA ASP A 190 -12.85 -13.23 -10.84
C ASP A 190 -13.38 -12.11 -11.77
N PHE A 191 -13.57 -12.41 -13.07
CA PHE A 191 -14.20 -11.49 -14.03
C PHE A 191 -14.87 -12.23 -15.20
N LEU A 192 -15.80 -11.58 -15.90
CA LEU A 192 -16.43 -12.16 -17.10
C LEU A 192 -15.38 -12.50 -18.16
N ASN A 193 -15.55 -13.65 -18.83
CA ASN A 193 -14.64 -14.14 -19.87
C ASN A 193 -13.22 -14.45 -19.39
N SER A 194 -12.99 -14.61 -18.07
CA SER A 194 -11.69 -14.99 -17.52
C SER A 194 -11.16 -16.33 -18.01
N ASN A 195 -12.06 -17.21 -18.49
CA ASN A 195 -11.74 -18.52 -19.07
C ASN A 195 -11.42 -18.47 -20.57
N GLU A 196 -11.45 -17.32 -21.24
CA GLU A 196 -10.98 -17.23 -22.62
C GLU A 196 -9.49 -17.60 -22.73
N LEU A 197 -9.11 -18.24 -23.85
CA LEU A 197 -7.75 -18.72 -24.09
C LEU A 197 -6.70 -17.62 -23.90
N GLU A 198 -6.98 -16.39 -24.38
CA GLU A 198 -6.10 -15.22 -24.20
C GLU A 198 -5.69 -15.02 -22.72
N TYR A 199 -6.65 -15.08 -21.79
CA TYR A 199 -6.37 -14.86 -20.37
C TYR A 199 -5.75 -16.07 -19.69
N GLN A 200 -6.08 -17.29 -20.11
CA GLN A 200 -5.40 -18.49 -19.64
C GLN A 200 -3.91 -18.47 -19.99
N GLU A 201 -3.57 -18.12 -21.23
CA GLU A 201 -2.19 -17.98 -21.70
C GLU A 201 -1.45 -16.85 -20.98
N ILE A 202 -2.09 -15.69 -20.81
CA ILE A 202 -1.52 -14.58 -20.04
C ILE A 202 -1.24 -15.01 -18.60
N ARG A 203 -2.21 -15.64 -17.91
CA ARG A 203 -2.01 -16.10 -16.54
C ARG A 203 -0.89 -17.12 -16.43
N LYS A 204 -0.83 -18.08 -17.35
CA LYS A 204 0.25 -19.07 -17.41
C LYS A 204 1.61 -18.39 -17.55
N PHE A 205 1.76 -17.52 -18.56
CA PHE A 205 2.99 -16.76 -18.77
C PHE A 205 3.39 -15.93 -17.55
N LEU A 206 2.44 -15.21 -16.94
CA LEU A 206 2.71 -14.40 -15.76
C LEU A 206 3.17 -15.26 -14.58
N ARG A 207 2.50 -16.39 -14.30
CA ARG A 207 2.86 -17.32 -13.22
C ARG A 207 4.27 -17.89 -13.42
N GLU A 208 4.62 -18.32 -14.63
CA GLU A 208 5.97 -18.83 -14.96
C GLU A 208 7.06 -17.80 -14.68
N VAL A 209 6.89 -16.55 -15.13
CA VAL A 209 7.88 -15.49 -14.87
C VAL A 209 7.99 -15.19 -13.38
N LEU A 210 6.84 -15.18 -12.72
CA LEU A 210 6.73 -14.87 -11.31
C LEU A 210 7.36 -15.94 -10.40
N GLU A 211 7.31 -17.22 -10.77
CA GLU A 211 8.03 -18.31 -10.09
C GLU A 211 9.55 -18.10 -10.11
N GLU A 212 10.09 -17.47 -11.15
CA GLU A 212 11.50 -17.10 -11.27
C GLU A 212 11.84 -15.73 -10.66
N SER A 213 10.85 -15.08 -10.04
CA SER A 213 10.96 -13.72 -9.52
C SER A 213 10.85 -13.65 -7.99
N ILE A 214 11.38 -12.56 -7.44
CA ILE A 214 11.08 -12.08 -6.09
C ILE A 214 10.45 -10.71 -6.24
N PHE A 215 9.59 -10.29 -5.31
CA PHE A 215 8.93 -9.00 -5.40
C PHE A 215 9.05 -8.17 -4.12
N GLN A 216 8.86 -6.86 -4.27
CA GLN A 216 8.63 -5.92 -3.19
C GLN A 216 7.46 -5.00 -3.54
N VAL A 217 6.50 -4.88 -2.63
CA VAL A 217 5.39 -3.93 -2.72
C VAL A 217 5.72 -2.73 -1.86
N PHE A 218 5.80 -1.56 -2.49
CA PHE A 218 6.21 -0.36 -1.79
C PHE A 218 5.03 0.34 -1.11
N PRO A 219 5.20 0.77 0.15
CA PRO A 219 4.18 1.54 0.86
C PRO A 219 3.95 2.89 0.20
N LEU A 220 2.72 3.39 0.31
CA LEU A 220 2.34 4.69 -0.28
C LEU A 220 3.00 5.84 0.46
N SER A 221 3.37 5.66 1.73
CA SER A 221 4.18 6.62 2.46
C SER A 221 5.55 6.84 1.86
N LEU A 222 6.14 5.93 1.07
CA LEU A 222 7.46 6.11 0.42
C LEU A 222 7.36 6.30 -1.08
N ASN A 223 6.44 5.58 -1.71
CA ASN A 223 6.20 5.66 -3.14
C ASN A 223 4.71 5.87 -3.43
N PRO A 224 4.17 7.08 -3.14
CA PRO A 224 2.79 7.40 -3.49
C PRO A 224 2.56 7.12 -4.96
N SER A 225 1.38 6.59 -5.27
CA SER A 225 1.02 6.17 -6.62
C SER A 225 0.88 7.35 -7.56
N ALA A 226 0.78 7.08 -8.86
CA ALA A 226 0.19 8.08 -9.76
C ALA A 226 -1.26 8.33 -9.29
N PRO A 227 -1.77 9.58 -9.34
CA PRO A 227 -3.17 9.86 -9.03
C PRO A 227 -4.10 8.92 -9.79
N ALA A 228 -5.14 8.44 -9.12
CA ALA A 228 -6.12 7.51 -9.67
C ALA A 228 -5.59 6.10 -10.02
N GLN A 229 -4.34 5.76 -9.71
CA GLN A 229 -3.84 4.39 -9.94
C GLN A 229 -4.67 3.37 -9.16
N GLY A 230 -5.07 2.29 -9.84
CA GLY A 230 -5.94 1.26 -9.29
C GLY A 230 -7.43 1.51 -9.53
N ALA A 231 -7.85 2.75 -9.83
CA ALA A 231 -9.24 3.07 -10.11
C ALA A 231 -9.62 2.89 -11.59
N ILE A 232 -10.88 2.54 -11.84
CA ILE A 232 -11.49 2.43 -13.17
C ILE A 232 -12.55 3.51 -13.31
N ALA A 233 -12.56 4.18 -14.45
CA ALA A 233 -13.51 5.23 -14.75
C ALA A 233 -14.25 4.97 -16.06
N ALA A 234 -15.46 5.52 -16.10
CA ALA A 234 -16.38 5.60 -17.21
C ALA A 234 -16.36 7.03 -17.76
N GLU A 235 -16.04 7.22 -19.04
CA GLU A 235 -16.28 8.48 -19.75
C GLU A 235 -17.61 8.39 -20.49
N VAL A 236 -18.52 9.33 -20.22
CA VAL A 236 -19.90 9.37 -20.75
C VAL A 236 -20.18 10.77 -21.30
N ARG A 237 -21.02 10.90 -22.32
CA ARG A 237 -21.48 12.23 -22.76
C ARG A 237 -22.27 12.92 -21.65
N THR A 238 -22.04 14.21 -21.45
CA THR A 238 -22.68 14.98 -20.38
C THR A 238 -24.21 15.05 -20.54
N ASP A 239 -24.74 14.94 -21.76
CA ASP A 239 -26.18 15.00 -22.06
C ASP A 239 -26.91 13.64 -21.97
N ASP A 240 -26.19 12.53 -21.72
CA ASP A 240 -26.77 11.18 -21.72
C ASP A 240 -27.12 10.71 -20.30
N GLU A 241 -28.20 11.28 -19.74
CA GLU A 241 -28.66 10.99 -18.37
C GLU A 241 -28.97 9.51 -18.13
N TRP A 242 -29.39 8.76 -19.15
CA TRP A 242 -29.63 7.33 -19.01
C TRP A 242 -28.33 6.58 -18.72
N VAL A 243 -27.27 6.84 -19.49
CA VAL A 243 -25.96 6.20 -19.27
C VAL A 243 -25.33 6.70 -17.97
N LEU A 244 -25.44 8.00 -17.67
CA LEU A 244 -24.96 8.58 -16.41
C LEU A 244 -25.61 7.90 -15.19
N GLY A 245 -26.93 7.67 -15.24
CA GLY A 245 -27.65 6.95 -14.19
C GLY A 245 -27.11 5.53 -13.97
N LEU A 246 -26.79 4.80 -15.05
CA LEU A 246 -26.22 3.46 -14.95
C LEU A 246 -24.84 3.46 -14.29
N VAL A 247 -23.94 4.36 -14.71
CA VAL A 247 -22.56 4.39 -14.18
C VAL A 247 -22.48 4.95 -12.77
N ARG A 248 -23.28 5.98 -12.44
CA ARG A 248 -23.38 6.53 -11.08
C ARG A 248 -23.89 5.50 -10.09
N ALA A 249 -24.76 4.58 -10.55
CA ALA A 249 -25.23 3.49 -9.72
C ALA A 249 -24.12 2.50 -9.33
N LEU A 250 -23.01 2.43 -10.08
CA LEU A 250 -21.86 1.59 -9.71
C LEU A 250 -20.82 2.33 -8.85
N SER A 251 -20.86 3.66 -8.86
CA SER A 251 -19.89 4.52 -8.19
C SER A 251 -19.85 4.31 -6.67
N LYS A 252 -18.65 4.50 -6.13
CA LYS A 252 -18.36 4.53 -4.70
C LYS A 252 -17.85 5.91 -4.34
N SER A 253 -18.58 6.64 -3.51
CA SER A 253 -18.27 8.02 -3.10
C SER A 253 -16.87 8.15 -2.53
N GLU A 254 -16.45 7.16 -1.74
CA GLU A 254 -15.16 7.15 -1.06
C GLU A 254 -14.01 7.02 -2.06
N VAL A 255 -14.18 6.22 -3.12
CA VAL A 255 -13.20 6.06 -4.19
C VAL A 255 -13.15 7.31 -5.05
N VAL A 256 -14.30 7.77 -5.53
CA VAL A 256 -14.40 8.94 -6.43
C VAL A 256 -13.76 10.16 -5.78
N SER A 257 -14.18 10.50 -4.57
CA SER A 257 -13.69 11.73 -3.93
C SER A 257 -12.21 11.63 -3.53
N ALA A 258 -11.67 10.45 -3.22
CA ALA A 258 -10.22 10.30 -2.97
C ALA A 258 -9.41 10.48 -4.26
N VAL A 259 -9.87 9.89 -5.36
CA VAL A 259 -9.23 10.01 -6.68
C VAL A 259 -9.29 11.44 -7.22
N GLU A 260 -10.43 12.11 -7.08
CA GLU A 260 -10.58 13.51 -7.47
C GLU A 260 -9.66 14.42 -6.67
N GLU A 261 -9.55 14.22 -5.36
CA GLU A 261 -8.63 14.99 -4.52
C GLU A 261 -7.16 14.75 -4.94
N GLU A 262 -6.75 13.51 -5.21
CA GLU A 262 -5.40 13.20 -5.76
C GLU A 262 -5.13 13.94 -7.08
N ARG A 263 -6.10 13.91 -8.00
CA ARG A 263 -6.00 14.53 -9.32
C ARG A 263 -5.95 16.05 -9.21
N ASN A 264 -6.77 16.64 -8.34
CA ASN A 264 -6.79 18.07 -8.06
C ASN A 264 -5.47 18.56 -7.45
N VAL A 265 -4.84 17.77 -6.59
CA VAL A 265 -3.50 18.08 -6.07
C VAL A 265 -2.48 18.07 -7.19
N LEU A 266 -2.44 17.04 -8.05
CA LEU A 266 -1.49 16.99 -9.16
C LEU A 266 -1.73 18.11 -10.18
N LYS A 267 -2.98 18.51 -10.41
CA LYS A 267 -3.34 19.60 -11.34
C LYS A 267 -2.67 20.93 -10.99
N ARG A 268 -2.43 21.20 -9.70
CA ARG A 268 -1.75 22.42 -9.22
C ARG A 268 -0.31 22.56 -9.72
N PHE A 269 0.30 21.45 -10.13
CA PHE A 269 1.69 21.41 -10.60
C PHE A 269 1.81 21.40 -12.13
N GLY A 270 0.72 21.63 -12.88
CA GLY A 270 0.72 21.60 -14.35
C GLY A 270 0.25 20.27 -14.95
N GLY A 271 0.22 19.20 -14.15
CA GLY A 271 -0.45 17.94 -14.46
C GLY A 271 0.26 17.02 -15.47
N GLY A 272 -0.20 15.77 -15.55
CA GLY A 272 0.21 14.80 -16.58
C GLY A 272 1.12 13.67 -16.07
N CYS A 273 1.20 12.59 -16.84
CA CYS A 273 1.93 11.36 -16.47
C CYS A 273 3.47 11.49 -16.51
N HIS A 274 3.99 12.62 -16.99
CA HIS A 274 5.42 12.90 -17.08
C HIS A 274 6.00 13.47 -15.78
N GLN A 275 5.15 13.88 -14.84
CA GLN A 275 5.62 14.48 -13.59
C GLN A 275 6.31 13.46 -12.69
N LYS A 276 7.24 13.96 -11.88
CA LYS A 276 7.93 13.17 -10.86
C LYS A 276 7.16 13.14 -9.54
N ILE A 277 5.86 13.43 -9.57
CA ILE A 277 5.00 13.59 -8.39
C ILE A 277 4.06 12.39 -8.24
N GLY A 278 4.06 11.80 -7.06
CA GLY A 278 3.05 10.84 -6.62
C GLY A 278 2.12 11.49 -5.60
N VAL A 279 0.84 11.12 -5.66
CA VAL A 279 -0.18 11.53 -4.69
C VAL A 279 -1.04 10.33 -4.37
N SER A 280 -1.30 10.10 -3.10
CA SER A 280 -2.18 9.02 -2.64
C SER A 280 -3.01 9.47 -1.47
N ILE A 281 -4.30 9.17 -1.54
CA ILE A 281 -5.27 9.46 -0.48
C ILE A 281 -5.91 8.16 -0.03
N LEU A 282 -5.76 7.88 1.26
CA LEU A 282 -6.39 6.76 1.92
C LEU A 282 -7.49 7.27 2.84
N ARG A 283 -8.66 6.63 2.76
CA ARG A 283 -9.74 6.83 3.71
C ARG A 283 -9.85 5.61 4.59
N LYS A 284 -9.69 5.81 5.89
CA LYS A 284 -9.77 4.77 6.92
C LYS A 284 -10.87 5.15 7.91
N SER A 285 -11.28 4.19 8.74
CA SER A 285 -12.26 4.44 9.82
C SER A 285 -11.78 5.49 10.83
N TYR A 286 -10.48 5.74 10.88
CA TYR A 286 -9.82 6.72 11.75
C TYR A 286 -9.37 7.99 11.01
N GLY A 287 -9.97 8.27 9.86
CA GLY A 287 -9.79 9.52 9.11
C GLY A 287 -9.04 9.34 7.80
N LYS A 288 -8.66 10.49 7.23
CA LYS A 288 -8.00 10.58 5.91
C LYS A 288 -6.49 10.69 6.06
N ILE A 289 -5.76 9.94 5.24
CA ILE A 289 -4.30 10.03 5.14
C ILE A 289 -3.93 10.50 3.74
N PHE A 290 -3.04 11.48 3.68
CA PHE A 290 -2.56 12.10 2.46
C PHE A 290 -1.04 11.93 2.36
N TYR A 291 -0.59 11.32 1.28
CA TYR A 291 0.82 11.21 0.92
C TYR A 291 1.10 11.94 -0.39
N GLN A 292 2.14 12.76 -0.41
CA GLN A 292 2.64 13.41 -1.61
C GLN A 292 4.16 13.46 -1.59
N ARG A 293 4.79 12.83 -2.59
CA ARG A 293 6.25 12.81 -2.76
C ARG A 293 6.63 13.04 -4.20
N GLY A 294 7.74 13.72 -4.40
CA GLY A 294 8.25 13.95 -5.75
C GLY A 294 9.14 15.17 -5.90
N LEU A 295 9.35 15.54 -7.16
CA LEU A 295 10.02 16.76 -7.56
C LEU A 295 9.11 17.52 -8.53
N THR A 296 8.87 18.80 -8.26
CA THR A 296 8.14 19.66 -9.19
C THR A 296 9.06 20.12 -10.33
N ASP A 297 8.47 20.61 -11.42
CA ASP A 297 9.25 21.15 -12.55
C ASP A 297 10.04 22.42 -12.16
N SER A 298 9.60 23.13 -11.11
CA SER A 298 10.33 24.25 -10.52
C SER A 298 11.50 23.84 -9.62
N GLY A 299 11.72 22.54 -9.41
CA GLY A 299 12.80 22.00 -8.56
C GLY A 299 12.45 21.86 -7.08
N GLU A 300 11.21 22.14 -6.68
CA GLU A 300 10.73 21.94 -5.30
C GLU A 300 10.63 20.44 -4.97
N ILE A 301 11.21 20.04 -3.84
CA ILE A 301 11.12 18.69 -3.31
C ILE A 301 9.85 18.58 -2.46
N LEU A 302 8.99 17.62 -2.79
CA LEU A 302 7.78 17.32 -2.04
C LEU A 302 8.02 16.07 -1.18
N GLU A 303 7.79 16.19 0.13
CA GLU A 303 7.86 15.10 1.12
C GLU A 303 6.76 15.28 2.18
N ILE A 304 5.50 15.26 1.72
CA ILE A 304 4.35 15.59 2.55
C ILE A 304 3.62 14.33 2.96
N GLU A 305 3.36 14.24 4.26
CA GLU A 305 2.51 13.23 4.87
C GLU A 305 1.62 13.93 5.89
N LYS A 306 0.30 13.71 5.79
CA LYS A 306 -0.68 14.32 6.68
C LYS A 306 -1.78 13.33 7.01
N GLN A 307 -2.16 13.29 8.29
CA GLN A 307 -3.36 12.63 8.75
C GLN A 307 -4.39 13.69 9.17
N PHE A 308 -5.63 13.49 8.74
CA PHE A 308 -6.78 14.29 9.14
C PHE A 308 -7.72 13.36 9.93
N SER A 309 -7.76 13.56 11.25
CA SER A 309 -8.63 12.81 12.16
C SER A 309 -9.99 13.51 12.25
N ASP A 310 -11.06 12.73 12.35
CA ASP A 310 -12.41 13.22 12.64
C ASP A 310 -12.65 13.41 14.15
N VAL A 311 -11.78 12.82 14.99
CA VAL A 311 -11.83 12.93 16.45
C VAL A 311 -10.82 13.98 16.90
N PHE A 312 -11.31 15.02 17.59
CA PHE A 312 -10.51 16.10 18.17
C PHE A 312 -10.62 16.07 19.69
N PHE A 313 -9.48 15.98 20.36
CA PHE A 313 -9.39 16.18 21.80
C PHE A 313 -9.08 17.64 22.14
N PRO A 314 -9.49 18.12 23.33
CA PRO A 314 -9.02 19.43 23.80
C PRO A 314 -7.49 19.46 23.85
N PRO A 315 -6.85 20.62 23.58
CA PRO A 315 -5.42 20.76 23.78
C PRO A 315 -5.01 20.41 25.21
N VAL A 316 -3.84 19.81 25.38
CA VAL A 316 -3.35 19.49 26.72
C VAL A 316 -2.89 20.76 27.42
N GLU A 317 -3.18 20.86 28.72
CA GLU A 317 -2.85 22.05 29.54
C GLU A 317 -1.34 22.26 29.68
N SER A 318 -0.56 21.18 29.77
CA SER A 318 0.91 21.23 29.91
C SER A 318 1.56 19.90 29.51
N VAL A 319 2.87 19.93 29.26
CA VAL A 319 3.70 18.73 28.99
C VAL A 319 3.53 17.68 30.08
N ALA A 320 3.41 18.11 31.35
CA ALA A 320 3.30 17.22 32.49
C ALA A 320 2.01 16.38 32.47
N LYS A 321 0.96 16.82 31.77
CA LYS A 321 -0.33 16.12 31.67
C LYS A 321 -0.41 15.12 30.50
N ALA A 322 0.63 15.02 29.68
CA ALA A 322 0.73 14.05 28.60
C ALA A 322 1.67 12.88 28.98
N TYR A 323 1.39 11.69 28.45
CA TYR A 323 2.22 10.50 28.59
C TYR A 323 2.16 9.59 27.36
N PRO A 324 3.27 8.96 26.93
CA PRO A 324 4.62 9.35 27.27
C PRO A 324 4.98 10.63 26.53
N VAL A 325 5.75 11.52 27.15
CA VAL A 325 6.51 12.53 26.41
C VAL A 325 7.87 11.96 25.97
N PRO A 326 8.59 12.57 25.01
CA PRO A 326 9.88 12.05 24.57
C PRO A 326 10.85 11.81 25.75
N GLY A 327 11.27 10.55 25.91
CA GLY A 327 12.16 10.12 27.01
C GLY A 327 11.44 9.46 28.20
N GLU A 328 10.13 9.62 28.32
CA GLU A 328 9.31 9.09 29.44
C GLU A 328 8.73 7.69 29.15
N ALA A 329 8.79 7.23 27.89
CA ALA A 329 8.31 5.92 27.50
C ALA A 329 9.14 4.82 28.18
N ILE A 330 8.46 3.89 28.87
CA ILE A 330 9.10 2.80 29.59
C ILE A 330 9.96 1.98 28.65
N ARG A 331 11.23 1.88 28.99
CA ARG A 331 12.18 1.05 28.27
C ARG A 331 11.92 -0.41 28.63
N GLN A 332 11.89 -1.24 27.60
CA GLN A 332 11.77 -2.69 27.76
C GLN A 332 12.99 -3.34 27.15
N LYS A 333 13.71 -4.11 27.97
CA LYS A 333 14.71 -5.03 27.49
C LYS A 333 13.99 -6.18 26.79
N ARG A 334 14.42 -6.49 25.57
CA ARG A 334 13.86 -7.57 24.77
C ARG A 334 14.91 -8.66 24.65
N ILE A 335 14.59 -9.84 25.12
CA ILE A 335 15.50 -10.98 25.17
C ILE A 335 14.97 -12.00 24.17
N PRO A 336 15.68 -12.28 23.06
CA PRO A 336 15.28 -13.31 22.11
C PRO A 336 15.14 -14.67 22.80
N LEU A 337 14.18 -15.49 22.34
CA LEU A 337 14.09 -16.88 22.77
C LEU A 337 15.05 -17.74 21.95
N ASP A 338 15.52 -18.82 22.57
CA ASP A 338 16.35 -19.82 21.89
C ASP A 338 15.51 -20.56 20.84
N SER A 339 16.02 -20.59 19.60
CA SER A 339 15.37 -21.22 18.45
C SER A 339 15.67 -22.72 18.35
N SER A 340 16.67 -23.23 19.10
CA SER A 340 17.13 -24.62 19.04
C SER A 340 16.07 -25.65 19.46
N GLN A 341 15.16 -25.25 20.35
CA GLN A 341 14.06 -26.09 20.83
C GLN A 341 12.74 -25.83 20.09
N GLY A 342 12.77 -25.05 19.01
CA GLY A 342 11.58 -24.58 18.32
C GLY A 342 10.92 -23.38 19.01
N PHE A 343 9.90 -22.83 18.37
CA PHE A 343 9.15 -21.68 18.87
C PHE A 343 7.75 -22.08 19.30
N VAL A 344 7.20 -21.34 20.26
CA VAL A 344 5.80 -21.51 20.64
C VAL A 344 4.91 -20.82 19.60
N LEU A 345 4.09 -21.62 18.93
CA LEU A 345 2.97 -21.16 18.13
C LEU A 345 1.71 -21.17 19.00
N SER A 346 1.13 -19.99 19.21
CA SER A 346 -0.08 -19.80 20.02
C SER A 346 -1.21 -19.28 19.14
N ARG A 347 -2.33 -20.02 19.08
CA ARG A 347 -3.56 -19.60 18.38
C ARG A 347 -4.60 -19.22 19.42
N ASP A 348 -5.05 -17.96 19.43
CA ASP A 348 -6.22 -17.50 20.20
C ASP A 348 -6.29 -17.96 21.68
N GLY A 349 -5.15 -18.06 22.37
CA GLY A 349 -5.08 -18.52 23.75
C GLY A 349 -5.45 -20.01 23.96
N LYS A 350 -5.47 -20.83 22.91
CA LYS A 350 -5.67 -22.28 22.95
C LYS A 350 -4.37 -23.00 22.57
N LYS A 351 -4.09 -24.08 23.32
CA LYS A 351 -2.92 -24.99 23.30
C LYS A 351 -1.71 -24.48 22.51
N ASP A 352 -0.71 -24.05 23.28
CA ASP A 352 0.63 -23.77 22.75
C ASP A 352 1.22 -25.04 22.12
N GLU A 353 1.68 -24.91 20.88
CA GLU A 353 2.39 -25.96 20.15
C GLU A 353 3.83 -25.51 19.93
N VAL A 354 4.79 -26.39 20.19
CA VAL A 354 6.19 -26.14 19.82
C VAL A 354 6.36 -26.50 18.35
N VAL A 355 6.74 -25.51 17.54
CA VAL A 355 6.96 -25.65 16.11
C VAL A 355 8.43 -25.43 15.79
N LEU A 356 9.03 -26.41 15.12
CA LEU A 356 10.43 -26.34 14.72
C LEU A 356 10.67 -25.29 13.62
N PRO A 357 11.87 -24.67 13.57
CA PRO A 357 12.22 -23.63 12.59
C PRO A 357 11.93 -24.02 11.14
N GLU A 358 12.17 -25.28 10.74
CA GLU A 358 12.00 -25.80 9.38
C GLU A 358 10.55 -25.75 8.89
N LYS A 359 9.58 -25.83 9.81
CA LYS A 359 8.16 -25.64 9.48
C LYS A 359 7.79 -24.16 9.41
N LEU A 360 8.43 -23.32 10.23
CA LEU A 360 8.11 -21.89 10.30
C LEU A 360 8.68 -21.09 9.13
N ILE A 361 9.80 -21.53 8.54
CA ILE A 361 10.35 -20.88 7.34
C ILE A 361 9.42 -20.96 6.12
N LEU A 362 8.43 -21.86 6.13
CA LEU A 362 7.42 -22.00 5.08
C LEU A 362 6.20 -21.09 5.28
N LYS A 363 6.04 -20.51 6.48
CA LYS A 363 4.93 -19.59 6.81
C LYS A 363 5.23 -18.20 6.30
N ASP A 364 4.19 -17.42 6.01
CA ASP A 364 4.35 -15.98 5.79
C ASP A 364 4.44 -15.27 7.14
N TRP A 365 5.30 -14.29 7.28
CA TRP A 365 5.59 -13.64 8.56
C TRP A 365 5.16 -12.18 8.55
N LEU A 366 4.33 -11.80 9.51
CA LEU A 366 4.16 -10.41 9.92
C LEU A 366 5.12 -10.10 11.07
N VAL A 367 6.10 -9.27 10.79
CA VAL A 367 7.12 -8.83 11.74
C VAL A 367 6.75 -7.47 12.31
N THR A 368 6.44 -7.45 13.60
CA THR A 368 5.97 -6.23 14.27
C THR A 368 7.10 -5.29 14.71
N ARG A 369 8.29 -5.83 14.95
CA ARG A 369 9.51 -5.11 15.35
C ARG A 369 10.73 -5.82 14.78
N GLY A 370 11.79 -5.09 14.42
CA GLY A 370 12.94 -5.70 13.74
C GLY A 370 13.60 -6.83 14.53
N ASN A 371 13.60 -6.75 15.86
CA ASN A 371 14.13 -7.80 16.73
C ASN A 371 13.15 -8.94 17.03
N ALA A 372 11.90 -8.85 16.56
CA ALA A 372 10.93 -9.93 16.63
C ALA A 372 11.21 -11.00 15.56
N PHE A 373 11.95 -10.67 14.50
CA PHE A 373 12.39 -11.68 13.55
C PHE A 373 13.48 -12.53 14.21
N PRO A 374 13.25 -13.84 14.43
CA PRO A 374 14.17 -14.72 15.15
C PRO A 374 15.52 -14.85 14.45
N ASN A 375 16.54 -15.18 15.23
CA ASN A 375 17.82 -15.63 14.68
C ASN A 375 17.66 -17.12 14.33
N LEU A 376 17.33 -17.39 13.08
CA LEU A 376 17.29 -18.74 12.53
C LEU A 376 18.72 -19.21 12.22
N ASP A 377 18.90 -20.52 12.16
CA ASP A 377 20.12 -21.11 11.62
C ASP A 377 20.35 -20.57 10.19
N PRO A 378 21.57 -20.09 9.85
CA PRO A 378 21.87 -19.57 8.51
C PRO A 378 21.62 -20.55 7.36
N SER A 379 21.60 -21.86 7.63
CA SER A 379 21.23 -22.90 6.65
C SER A 379 19.73 -22.94 6.34
N LEU A 380 18.90 -22.33 7.18
CA LEU A 380 17.45 -22.26 7.03
C LEU A 380 17.04 -20.94 6.38
N GLU A 381 17.02 -20.93 5.05
CA GLU A 381 16.48 -19.79 4.30
C GLU A 381 14.96 -19.70 4.47
N HIS A 382 14.46 -18.52 4.87
CA HIS A 382 13.03 -18.25 4.95
C HIS A 382 12.40 -18.24 3.55
N LYS A 383 11.44 -19.13 3.31
CA LYS A 383 10.78 -19.33 2.01
C LYS A 383 9.45 -18.58 1.87
N GLY A 384 8.81 -18.27 3.00
CA GLY A 384 7.56 -17.50 3.03
C GLY A 384 7.76 -16.01 2.74
N LEU A 385 6.66 -15.28 2.69
CA LEU A 385 6.68 -13.83 2.55
C LEU A 385 6.97 -13.17 3.90
N VAL A 386 7.87 -12.19 3.90
CA VAL A 386 8.10 -11.31 5.06
C VAL A 386 7.40 -9.98 4.84
N TRP A 387 6.44 -9.67 5.70
CA TRP A 387 5.76 -8.38 5.80
C TRP A 387 6.09 -7.69 7.11
N THR A 388 6.12 -6.37 7.10
CA THR A 388 6.45 -5.58 8.30
C THR A 388 5.29 -4.71 8.74
N SER A 389 5.16 -4.47 10.04
CA SER A 389 4.16 -3.52 10.58
C SER A 389 4.38 -2.09 10.10
N GLY A 390 5.63 -1.70 9.81
CA GLY A 390 5.98 -0.36 9.35
C GLY A 390 7.43 -0.25 8.92
N LEU A 391 7.79 0.92 8.37
CA LEU A 391 9.08 1.17 7.74
C LEU A 391 10.29 0.97 8.65
N LYS A 392 10.19 1.40 9.91
CA LYS A 392 11.28 1.22 10.88
C LYS A 392 11.67 -0.26 11.03
N THR A 393 10.68 -1.14 11.06
CA THR A 393 10.91 -2.59 11.12
C THR A 393 11.53 -3.09 9.82
N TRP A 394 11.08 -2.61 8.66
CA TRP A 394 11.69 -2.95 7.36
C TRP A 394 13.17 -2.59 7.33
N TYR A 395 13.54 -1.35 7.68
CA TYR A 395 14.94 -0.92 7.72
C TYR A 395 15.80 -1.83 8.62
N GLN A 396 15.29 -2.18 9.80
CA GLN A 396 16.00 -3.07 10.73
C GLN A 396 16.20 -4.48 10.17
N LEU A 397 15.24 -5.02 9.41
CA LEU A 397 15.37 -6.32 8.76
C LEU A 397 16.32 -6.25 7.56
N ALA A 398 16.24 -5.18 6.77
CA ALA A 398 17.15 -4.93 5.66
C ALA A 398 18.62 -4.86 6.13
N GLU A 399 18.92 -4.16 7.23
CA GLU A 399 20.27 -4.13 7.83
C GLU A 399 20.75 -5.52 8.30
N ARG A 400 19.82 -6.42 8.64
CA ARG A 400 20.10 -7.83 8.97
C ARG A 400 20.16 -8.75 7.75
N ASP A 401 20.22 -8.16 6.56
CA ASP A 401 20.27 -8.87 5.27
C ASP A 401 19.01 -9.69 4.93
N ILE A 402 17.88 -9.38 5.58
CA ILE A 402 16.61 -10.08 5.38
C ILE A 402 15.81 -9.42 4.26
N TRP A 403 15.33 -10.24 3.31
CA TRP A 403 14.43 -9.77 2.26
C TRP A 403 13.03 -9.54 2.79
N VAL A 404 12.51 -8.32 2.62
CA VAL A 404 11.15 -7.93 2.99
C VAL A 404 10.34 -7.66 1.74
N HIS A 405 9.16 -8.28 1.66
CA HIS A 405 8.27 -8.22 0.51
C HIS A 405 7.30 -7.03 0.58
N GLY A 406 7.01 -6.50 1.77
CA GLY A 406 6.14 -5.36 1.92
C GLY A 406 5.95 -4.88 3.36
N SER A 407 5.08 -3.87 3.49
CA SER A 407 4.74 -3.27 4.79
C SER A 407 3.26 -2.95 4.87
N LEU A 408 2.76 -2.94 6.10
CA LEU A 408 1.47 -2.39 6.48
C LEU A 408 1.53 -0.86 6.62
N ASP A 409 2.70 -0.25 6.50
CA ASP A 409 2.85 1.21 6.51
C ASP A 409 2.33 1.87 7.80
N ALA A 410 2.37 1.12 8.92
CA ALA A 410 1.77 1.50 10.20
C ALA A 410 0.24 1.73 10.16
N LEU A 411 -0.46 1.19 9.16
CA LEU A 411 -1.90 1.38 8.96
C LEU A 411 -2.78 0.31 9.62
N GLY A 412 -2.19 -0.72 10.24
CA GLY A 412 -2.92 -1.80 10.90
C GLY A 412 -2.86 -3.14 10.15
N GLU A 413 -3.22 -4.22 10.83
CA GLU A 413 -3.14 -5.60 10.31
C GLU A 413 -4.18 -5.91 9.25
N GLU A 414 -5.26 -5.14 9.20
CA GLU A 414 -6.29 -5.17 8.15
C GLU A 414 -5.72 -4.89 6.75
N GLU A 415 -4.54 -4.26 6.66
CA GLU A 415 -3.86 -3.98 5.39
C GLU A 415 -2.99 -5.16 4.90
N LEU A 416 -2.98 -6.28 5.62
CA LEU A 416 -2.31 -7.47 5.14
C LEU A 416 -2.93 -7.92 3.81
N PRO A 417 -2.10 -8.34 2.84
CA PRO A 417 -2.63 -8.87 1.61
C PRO A 417 -3.43 -10.16 1.90
N GLN A 418 -4.60 -10.29 1.28
CA GLN A 418 -5.43 -11.50 1.39
C GLN A 418 -4.95 -12.64 0.47
N ARG A 419 -4.27 -12.29 -0.63
CA ARG A 419 -3.68 -13.22 -1.60
C ARG A 419 -2.30 -12.72 -1.98
N SER A 420 -1.37 -13.64 -2.28
CA SER A 420 -0.06 -13.26 -2.81
C SER A 420 -0.21 -12.66 -4.22
N ILE A 421 0.81 -11.94 -4.69
CA ILE A 421 0.85 -11.51 -6.10
C ILE A 421 0.85 -12.73 -7.04
N PHE A 422 1.24 -13.91 -6.56
CA PHE A 422 1.19 -15.17 -7.29
C PHE A 422 -0.18 -15.85 -7.27
N GLY A 423 -1.16 -15.28 -6.56
CA GLY A 423 -2.51 -15.85 -6.41
C GLY A 423 -2.60 -16.97 -5.36
N ASN A 424 -1.50 -17.30 -4.68
CA ASN A 424 -1.48 -18.32 -3.63
C ASN A 424 -2.18 -17.81 -2.35
N SER A 425 -2.78 -18.73 -1.61
CA SER A 425 -3.23 -18.48 -0.24
C SER A 425 -2.05 -18.06 0.64
N LEU A 426 -2.28 -17.08 1.49
CA LEU A 426 -1.29 -16.60 2.44
C LEU A 426 -1.55 -17.21 3.82
N ASP A 427 -0.48 -17.56 4.51
CA ASP A 427 -0.50 -18.24 5.81
C ASP A 427 0.36 -17.44 6.79
N PHE A 428 -0.13 -16.23 7.09
CA PHE A 428 0.56 -15.30 7.96
C PHE A 428 0.57 -15.76 9.42
N VAL A 429 1.76 -15.76 10.00
CA VAL A 429 1.99 -15.81 11.44
C VAL A 429 2.59 -14.49 11.92
N LYS A 430 2.21 -14.08 13.12
CA LYS A 430 2.68 -12.84 13.73
C LYS A 430 3.83 -13.11 14.70
N CYS A 431 5.00 -12.55 14.43
CA CYS A 431 6.14 -12.63 15.35
C CYS A 431 5.95 -11.62 16.50
N THR A 432 5.84 -12.13 17.74
CA THR A 432 5.57 -11.32 18.94
C THR A 432 6.26 -11.89 20.18
N HIS A 433 5.94 -11.32 21.35
CA HIS A 433 6.56 -11.66 22.63
C HIS A 433 5.71 -12.58 23.49
N VAL A 434 6.38 -13.30 24.39
CA VAL A 434 5.75 -14.03 25.49
C VAL A 434 4.88 -13.07 26.31
N GLY A 435 3.62 -13.45 26.54
CA GLY A 435 2.66 -12.64 27.31
C GLY A 435 1.92 -11.58 26.49
N SER A 436 2.05 -11.55 25.16
CA SER A 436 1.23 -10.65 24.33
C SER A 436 -0.26 -10.91 24.53
N THR A 437 -1.01 -9.87 24.92
CA THR A 437 -2.47 -9.87 25.15
C THR A 437 -3.28 -9.49 23.91
N GLU A 438 -2.63 -9.44 22.73
CA GLU A 438 -3.22 -9.11 21.42
C GLU A 438 -4.17 -10.21 20.89
N ILE A 439 -5.12 -10.65 21.69
CA ILE A 439 -6.07 -11.76 21.40
C ILE A 439 -7.03 -11.39 20.26
N ALA A 440 -7.12 -10.11 19.89
CA ALA A 440 -7.95 -9.65 18.78
C ALA A 440 -7.32 -9.87 17.40
N SER A 441 -6.06 -10.31 17.30
CA SER A 441 -5.49 -10.71 16.00
C SER A 441 -6.11 -12.02 15.54
N GLY A 442 -6.53 -12.11 14.28
CA GLY A 442 -6.90 -13.40 13.67
C GLY A 442 -5.68 -14.26 13.26
N LEU A 443 -4.46 -13.79 13.51
CA LEU A 443 -3.23 -14.48 13.10
C LEU A 443 -2.69 -15.37 14.23
N ALA A 444 -2.20 -16.54 13.86
CA ALA A 444 -1.40 -17.36 14.78
C ALA A 444 -0.12 -16.60 15.16
N ARG A 445 0.30 -16.73 16.43
CA ARG A 445 1.41 -15.95 16.98
C ARG A 445 2.61 -16.84 17.21
N VAL A 446 3.77 -16.43 16.73
CA VAL A 446 5.06 -17.06 17.04
C VAL A 446 5.73 -16.22 18.11
N LEU A 447 5.96 -16.82 19.28
CA LEU A 447 6.64 -16.16 20.38
C LEU A 447 8.15 -16.25 20.14
N THR A 448 8.80 -15.12 19.84
CA THR A 448 10.21 -15.08 19.42
C THR A 448 11.11 -14.36 20.42
N TYR A 449 10.53 -13.63 21.37
CA TYR A 449 11.26 -12.93 22.44
C TYR A 449 10.41 -12.80 23.70
N ARG A 450 11.05 -12.45 24.81
CA ARG A 450 10.38 -11.99 26.04
C ARG A 450 10.73 -10.54 26.33
N THR A 451 9.82 -9.82 26.97
CA THR A 451 10.01 -8.45 27.41
C THR A 451 10.27 -8.43 28.92
N GLN A 452 11.21 -7.58 29.34
CA GLN A 452 11.47 -7.28 30.74
C GLN A 452 11.50 -5.76 30.89
N PRO A 453 10.61 -5.17 31.70
CA PRO A 453 10.69 -3.74 32.04
C PRO A 453 12.05 -3.44 32.68
N THR A 454 12.67 -2.33 32.29
CA THR A 454 13.91 -1.88 32.96
C THR A 454 13.63 -0.92 34.09
N GLU A 455 12.40 -0.37 34.15
CA GLU A 455 11.96 0.68 35.07
C GLU A 455 10.49 0.43 35.41
N ASP A 456 10.06 0.92 36.57
CA ASP A 456 8.64 0.91 36.98
C ASP A 456 7.82 1.92 36.16
N HIS A 457 6.49 1.75 36.16
CA HIS A 457 5.62 2.74 35.56
C HIS A 457 5.75 4.07 36.34
N PRO A 458 5.93 5.21 35.65
CA PRO A 458 5.81 6.50 36.33
C PRO A 458 4.38 6.66 36.86
N ASP A 459 4.20 7.53 37.85
CA ASP A 459 2.87 7.87 38.34
C ASP A 459 2.05 8.53 37.21
N LEU A 460 0.93 7.88 36.86
CA LEU A 460 0.05 8.29 35.77
C LEU A 460 -1.25 8.96 36.28
N SER A 461 -1.47 9.01 37.58
CA SER A 461 -2.72 9.49 38.20
C SER A 461 -3.11 10.90 37.75
N GLU A 462 -2.11 11.78 37.66
CA GLU A 462 -2.27 13.18 37.27
C GLU A 462 -2.26 13.42 35.75
N LYS A 463 -2.01 12.39 34.93
CA LYS A 463 -1.96 12.51 33.47
C LYS A 463 -3.38 12.48 32.88
N THR A 464 -3.58 13.21 31.78
CA THR A 464 -4.89 13.32 31.11
C THR A 464 -4.87 12.84 29.67
N HIS A 465 -3.71 12.85 29.01
CA HIS A 465 -3.56 12.44 27.61
C HIS A 465 -2.52 11.33 27.49
N PHE A 466 -2.91 10.23 26.86
CA PHE A 466 -2.09 9.03 26.79
C PHE A 466 -1.87 8.57 25.34
N PHE A 467 -0.65 8.16 25.00
CA PHE A 467 -0.36 7.43 23.78
C PHE A 467 0.19 6.03 24.10
N TRP A 468 -0.50 5.00 23.62
CA TRP A 468 -0.18 3.62 23.89
C TRP A 468 0.54 2.95 22.72
N MET A 469 1.72 2.41 22.99
CA MET A 469 2.54 1.70 21.99
C MET A 469 2.14 0.23 21.83
N SER A 470 1.39 -0.33 22.79
CA SER A 470 0.83 -1.68 22.75
C SER A 470 -0.37 -1.83 23.70
N ALA A 471 -1.24 -2.79 23.40
CA ALA A 471 -2.34 -3.21 24.30
C ALA A 471 -1.83 -3.61 25.69
N SER A 472 -0.72 -4.35 25.77
CA SER A 472 -0.12 -4.78 27.04
C SER A 472 0.37 -3.63 27.92
N GLN A 473 0.84 -2.53 27.31
CA GLN A 473 1.24 -1.33 28.06
C GLN A 473 0.01 -0.64 28.65
N PHE A 474 -1.07 -0.53 27.86
CA PHE A 474 -2.34 0.02 28.30
C PHE A 474 -2.95 -0.79 29.44
N ASP A 475 -3.03 -2.12 29.31
CA ASP A 475 -3.59 -3.01 30.35
C ASP A 475 -2.82 -2.87 31.66
N LYS A 476 -1.49 -2.83 31.59
CA LYS A 476 -0.65 -2.67 32.78
C LYS A 476 -0.86 -1.31 33.44
N ALA A 477 -0.89 -0.23 32.66
CA ALA A 477 -1.16 1.12 33.18
C ALA A 477 -2.54 1.19 33.84
N LEU A 478 -3.58 0.68 33.17
CA LEU A 478 -4.95 0.69 33.69
C LEU A 478 -5.10 -0.16 34.97
N SER A 479 -4.33 -1.26 35.08
CA SER A 479 -4.31 -2.08 36.31
C SER A 479 -3.71 -1.39 37.52
N LEU A 480 -2.75 -0.48 37.29
CA LEU A 480 -2.06 0.27 38.34
C LEU A 480 -2.78 1.57 38.69
N PHE A 481 -3.39 2.21 37.69
CA PHE A 481 -4.07 3.50 37.79
C PHE A 481 -5.47 3.42 37.17
N PRO A 482 -6.46 2.79 37.84
CA PRO A 482 -7.81 2.62 37.31
C PRO A 482 -8.51 3.93 36.92
N GLU A 483 -8.13 5.05 37.55
CA GLU A 483 -8.64 6.40 37.29
C GLU A 483 -8.31 6.92 35.88
N ILE A 484 -7.33 6.33 35.17
CA ILE A 484 -7.02 6.76 33.81
C ILE A 484 -8.09 6.33 32.80
N ARG A 485 -9.05 5.48 33.20
CA ARG A 485 -10.09 4.90 32.33
C ARG A 485 -10.90 5.95 31.54
N ASP A 486 -11.19 7.08 32.17
CA ASP A 486 -12.03 8.14 31.62
C ASP A 486 -11.21 9.28 30.97
N ARG A 487 -9.91 9.09 30.80
CA ARG A 487 -8.98 10.07 30.23
C ARG A 487 -8.89 9.94 28.71
N PHE A 488 -8.14 10.83 28.07
CA PHE A 488 -7.96 10.82 26.62
C PHE A 488 -6.88 9.82 26.22
N HIS A 489 -7.24 8.84 25.42
CA HIS A 489 -6.34 7.80 24.94
C HIS A 489 -6.08 7.94 23.44
N SER A 490 -4.87 7.57 23.06
CA SER A 490 -4.41 7.58 21.69
C SER A 490 -3.53 6.37 21.43
N CYS A 491 -3.53 5.85 20.20
CA CYS A 491 -2.60 4.80 19.79
C CYS A 491 -2.47 4.72 18.27
N GLY A 492 -1.63 3.82 17.78
CA GLY A 492 -1.63 3.42 16.37
C GLY A 492 -2.89 2.62 15.98
N PRO A 493 -3.21 2.53 14.68
CA PRO A 493 -4.31 1.70 14.19
C PRO A 493 -4.05 0.21 14.40
N GLY A 494 -5.10 -0.61 14.22
CA GLY A 494 -5.06 -2.06 14.39
C GLY A 494 -5.32 -2.52 15.83
N ILE A 495 -4.70 -3.62 16.24
CA ILE A 495 -5.08 -4.38 17.45
C ILE A 495 -5.07 -3.54 18.74
N THR A 496 -4.09 -2.66 18.92
CA THR A 496 -4.04 -1.83 20.14
C THR A 496 -5.30 -0.98 20.25
N SER A 497 -5.73 -0.35 19.16
CA SER A 497 -6.96 0.44 19.13
C SER A 497 -8.21 -0.41 19.37
N SER A 498 -8.31 -1.58 18.72
CA SER A 498 -9.43 -2.50 18.90
C SER A 498 -9.53 -3.04 20.34
N HIS A 499 -8.37 -3.32 20.96
CA HIS A 499 -8.31 -3.79 22.34
C HIS A 499 -8.74 -2.70 23.32
N ILE A 500 -8.24 -1.47 23.16
CA ILE A 500 -8.64 -0.34 24.01
C ILE A 500 -10.16 -0.11 23.90
N ARG A 501 -10.74 -0.13 22.69
CA ARG A 501 -12.20 -0.04 22.50
C ARG A 501 -12.95 -1.18 23.19
N LYS A 502 -12.42 -2.41 23.14
CA LYS A 502 -13.03 -3.55 23.83
C LYS A 502 -13.01 -3.40 25.35
N VAL A 503 -11.93 -2.86 25.92
CA VAL A 503 -11.77 -2.68 27.38
C VAL A 503 -12.55 -1.48 27.92
N LEU A 504 -12.56 -0.37 27.17
CA LEU A 504 -13.17 0.90 27.59
C LEU A 504 -14.61 1.09 27.11
N GLY A 505 -15.01 0.42 26.02
CA GLY A 505 -16.28 0.59 25.33
C GLY A 505 -16.15 1.42 24.04
N GLU A 506 -17.16 1.36 23.16
CA GLU A 506 -17.14 2.09 21.87
C GLU A 506 -17.17 3.61 22.03
N SER A 507 -17.74 4.11 23.12
CA SER A 507 -17.76 5.54 23.48
C SER A 507 -16.48 6.02 24.14
N ALA A 508 -15.42 5.21 24.18
CA ALA A 508 -14.15 5.59 24.77
C ALA A 508 -13.54 6.81 24.05
N ASN A 509 -12.90 7.68 24.82
CA ASN A 509 -12.10 8.79 24.33
C ASN A 509 -10.81 8.27 23.67
N LEU A 510 -10.94 7.61 22.50
CA LEU A 510 -9.83 7.05 21.74
C LEU A 510 -9.67 7.74 20.38
N SER A 511 -8.49 8.32 20.17
CA SER A 511 -8.05 8.81 18.86
C SER A 511 -6.94 7.93 18.31
N ILE A 512 -6.81 7.87 16.98
CA ILE A 512 -5.85 6.98 16.33
C ILE A 512 -4.90 7.85 15.50
N PHE A 513 -3.60 7.67 15.70
CA PHE A 513 -2.57 8.34 14.92
C PHE A 513 -1.63 7.33 14.27
N ILE A 514 -1.31 7.53 12.99
CA ILE A 514 -0.34 6.68 12.29
C ILE A 514 1.06 6.79 12.88
N HIS A 515 1.40 7.96 13.42
CA HIS A 515 2.69 8.26 14.06
C HIS A 515 2.51 8.90 15.42
N TYR A 516 3.39 8.52 16.34
CA TYR A 516 3.47 9.09 17.69
C TYR A 516 3.79 10.59 17.64
N GLU A 517 4.63 11.00 16.70
CA GLU A 517 5.00 12.39 16.44
C GLU A 517 3.78 13.23 16.05
N SER A 518 2.87 12.69 15.22
CA SER A 518 1.61 13.37 14.86
C SER A 518 0.69 13.54 16.06
N TRP A 519 0.69 12.57 17.00
CA TRP A 519 -0.03 12.74 18.27
C TRP A 519 0.58 13.85 19.11
N LEU A 520 1.92 13.92 19.26
CA LEU A 520 2.57 14.98 20.01
C LEU A 520 2.24 16.37 19.45
N GLU A 521 2.22 16.53 18.13
CA GLU A 521 1.82 17.79 17.49
C GLU A 521 0.35 18.14 17.77
N SER A 522 -0.54 17.13 17.81
CA SER A 522 -1.97 17.31 18.10
C SER A 522 -2.25 17.83 19.51
N LEU A 523 -1.32 17.65 20.46
CA LEU A 523 -1.47 18.13 21.83
C LEU A 523 -1.48 19.66 21.94
N GLY A 524 -1.03 20.39 20.92
CA GLY A 524 -1.10 21.85 20.86
C GLY A 524 0.00 22.61 21.62
N LEU A 525 0.94 21.89 22.24
CA LEU A 525 2.06 22.47 22.99
C LEU A 525 3.17 22.98 22.05
N ARG A 526 3.76 24.14 22.36
CA ARG A 526 4.81 24.76 21.52
C ARG A 526 6.06 23.89 21.46
N GLU A 527 6.36 23.17 22.54
CA GLU A 527 7.48 22.25 22.73
C GLU A 527 7.44 21.05 21.78
N PHE A 528 6.28 20.77 21.20
CA PHE A 528 6.05 19.67 20.25
C PHE A 528 5.74 20.15 18.83
N LYS A 529 5.60 21.47 18.60
CA LYS A 529 5.40 22.02 17.25
C LYS A 529 6.67 21.85 16.40
N GLY A 530 6.52 21.25 15.22
CA GLY A 530 7.60 21.18 14.23
C GLY A 530 8.73 20.22 14.60
N LYS A 531 8.50 19.27 15.53
CA LYS A 531 9.39 18.11 15.64
C LYS A 531 9.15 17.27 14.38
N GLU A 532 9.98 17.51 13.37
CA GLU A 532 9.88 16.91 12.05
C GLU A 532 9.47 15.43 12.11
N LEU A 533 8.43 15.08 11.33
CA LEU A 533 8.20 13.74 10.81
C LEU A 533 9.44 13.34 9.99
N GLY A 534 10.50 12.89 10.68
CA GLY A 534 11.81 12.77 10.08
C GLY A 534 12.78 11.98 10.94
N ASN A 535 12.96 10.71 10.59
CA ASN A 535 14.23 10.00 10.74
C ASN A 535 14.85 9.95 12.16
N GLN A 536 14.42 8.96 12.96
CA GLN A 536 15.30 8.33 13.96
C GLN A 536 16.50 7.57 13.33
N THR A 537 16.88 7.84 12.07
CA THR A 537 18.08 7.27 11.42
C THR A 537 19.36 8.06 11.68
N LYS A 538 19.32 9.19 12.42
CA LYS A 538 20.52 9.93 12.85
C LYS A 538 20.73 9.91 14.37
N LYS A 539 20.70 8.73 15.00
CA LYS A 539 21.38 8.50 16.29
C LYS A 539 21.86 7.05 16.31
N ASN A 540 23.05 6.83 15.75
CA ASN A 540 24.05 5.81 16.12
C ASN A 540 25.03 5.62 14.94
N SER A 541 25.98 6.54 14.82
CA SER A 541 27.32 6.21 14.34
C SER A 541 28.27 6.63 15.48
N PRO A 542 29.23 5.79 15.89
CA PRO A 542 30.38 6.29 16.63
C PRO A 542 31.16 7.31 15.80
#